data_AF-A0A349IKP2-F1
#
_entry.id   AF-A0A349IKP2-F1
#
_cell.length_a   1.000
_cell.length_b   1.000
_cell.length_c   1.000
_cell.angle_alpha   90.00
_cell.angle_beta   90.00
_cell.angle_gamma   90.00
#
_symmetry.space_group_name_H-M   'P 1'
#
loop_
_entity.id
_entity.type
_entity.pdbx_description
1 polymer ?
#
loop_
_entity_poly.entity_id
_entity_poly.type
_entity_poly.pdbx_seq_one_letter_code
_entity_poly.pdbx_strand_id
1 'polypeptide(L)'
;LRFETEVLDQPDFQGNAVVNYTEREVPYTRIIEHKHFEFGTQPKTVITREYPETWVEGMEPYYPVNNEQNQKLYQQYRALADQEPKVIFGGRLGEYKYYDMDKVVESAFRLCEQEL
;
A
#
# COMPACT_ATOMS: atom_id res chain seq x y z
N LEU A 1 6.70 0.29 5.42
CA LEU A 1 6.92 -1.12 5.07
C LEU A 1 8.28 -1.23 4.43
N ARG A 2 8.96 -2.35 4.64
CA ARG A 2 10.21 -2.69 3.97
C ARG A 2 10.03 -4.04 3.29
N PHE A 3 10.54 -4.17 2.08
CA PHE A 3 10.43 -5.40 1.30
C PHE A 3 11.81 -5.96 1.03
N GLU A 4 12.00 -7.24 1.31
CA GLU A 4 13.20 -7.98 0.93
C GLU A 4 12.81 -9.04 -0.09
N THR A 5 13.39 -8.98 -1.28
CA THR A 5 13.08 -9.90 -2.37
C THR A 5 14.29 -10.75 -2.69
N GLU A 6 14.08 -12.05 -2.86
CA GLU A 6 15.13 -12.99 -3.26
C GLU A 6 14.62 -13.98 -4.30
N VAL A 7 15.56 -14.54 -5.06
CA VAL A 7 15.31 -15.62 -6.01
C VAL A 7 15.82 -16.92 -5.41
N LEU A 8 14.97 -17.94 -5.34
CA LEU A 8 15.31 -19.25 -4.79
C LEU A 8 15.45 -20.28 -5.93
N ASP A 9 16.46 -21.14 -5.81
CA ASP A 9 16.74 -22.21 -6.78
C ASP A 9 15.85 -23.45 -6.54
N GLN A 10 14.53 -23.21 -6.42
CA GLN A 10 13.51 -24.22 -6.26
C GLN A 10 12.21 -23.76 -6.96
N PRO A 11 11.37 -24.70 -7.44
CA PRO A 11 10.19 -24.35 -8.22
C PRO A 11 9.03 -23.79 -7.38
N ASP A 12 8.97 -24.10 -6.08
CA ASP A 12 7.87 -23.71 -5.20
C ASP A 12 8.41 -23.57 -3.76
N PHE A 13 8.12 -22.45 -3.11
CA PHE A 13 8.57 -22.17 -1.73
C PHE A 13 7.47 -22.45 -0.70
N GLN A 14 6.24 -21.99 -0.95
CA GLN A 14 5.16 -22.06 0.02
C GLN A 14 3.82 -22.54 -0.55
N GLY A 15 3.73 -22.81 -1.85
CA GLY A 15 2.54 -23.36 -2.50
C GLY A 15 1.34 -22.41 -2.55
N ASN A 16 1.53 -21.13 -2.24
CA ASN A 16 0.48 -20.12 -2.25
C ASN A 16 1.03 -18.72 -2.50
N ALA A 17 0.25 -17.83 -3.11
CA ALA A 17 0.70 -16.47 -3.44
C ALA A 17 1.07 -15.65 -2.21
N VAL A 18 0.30 -15.78 -1.11
CA VAL A 18 0.51 -15.03 0.12
C VAL A 18 0.30 -15.94 1.32
N VAL A 19 1.28 -15.97 2.23
CA VAL A 19 1.18 -16.63 3.54
C VAL A 19 1.47 -15.60 4.62
N ASN A 20 0.51 -15.40 5.53
CA ASN A 20 0.66 -14.50 6.67
C ASN A 20 1.30 -15.23 7.84
N TYR A 21 2.23 -14.56 8.52
CA TYR A 21 2.85 -15.02 9.76
C TYR A 21 2.33 -14.13 10.88
N THR A 22 1.66 -14.74 11.85
CA THR A 22 0.90 -14.02 12.90
C THR A 22 1.53 -14.14 14.28
N GLU A 23 2.61 -14.92 14.36
CA GLU A 23 3.43 -15.13 15.53
C GLU A 23 4.31 -13.90 15.76
N ARG A 24 4.32 -13.39 17.01
CA ARG A 24 5.10 -12.22 17.41
C ARG A 24 6.61 -12.37 17.16
N GLU A 25 7.12 -13.59 17.27
CA GLU A 25 8.56 -13.88 17.12
C GLU A 25 9.02 -13.88 15.65
N VAL A 26 8.09 -13.88 14.70
CA VAL A 26 8.41 -13.80 13.27
C VAL A 26 8.53 -12.32 12.87
N PRO A 27 9.67 -11.88 12.31
CA PRO A 27 9.94 -10.45 12.10
C PRO A 27 9.19 -9.83 10.90
N TYR A 28 8.69 -10.64 9.97
CA TYR A 28 7.91 -10.23 8.80
C TYR A 28 6.44 -10.60 8.97
N THR A 29 5.54 -9.82 8.37
CA THR A 29 4.08 -10.04 8.44
C THR A 29 3.59 -11.08 7.43
N ARG A 30 4.25 -11.17 6.27
CA ARG A 30 3.89 -12.13 5.23
C ARG A 30 5.07 -12.44 4.30
N ILE A 31 4.97 -13.59 3.63
CA ILE A 31 5.77 -13.93 2.46
C ILE A 31 4.87 -13.98 1.23
N ILE A 32 5.30 -13.29 0.18
CA ILE A 32 4.64 -13.26 -1.13
C ILE A 32 5.47 -14.10 -2.09
N GLU A 33 4.90 -15.15 -2.65
CA GLU A 33 5.50 -15.94 -3.73
C GLU A 33 4.82 -15.60 -5.06
N HIS A 34 5.46 -14.70 -5.81
CA HIS A 34 4.82 -13.94 -6.88
C HIS A 34 4.24 -14.80 -8.00
N LYS A 35 4.92 -15.89 -8.34
CA LYS A 35 4.51 -16.76 -9.46
C LYS A 35 3.11 -17.36 -9.28
N HIS A 36 2.63 -17.51 -8.05
CA HIS A 36 1.32 -18.07 -7.77
C HIS A 36 0.15 -17.11 -8.07
N PHE A 37 0.41 -15.81 -8.28
CA PHE A 37 -0.63 -14.89 -8.77
C PHE A 37 -1.10 -15.21 -10.20
N GLU A 38 -0.21 -15.78 -11.02
CA GLU A 38 -0.49 -16.11 -12.43
C GLU A 38 -0.11 -17.57 -12.77
N PHE A 39 -0.22 -18.48 -11.80
CA PHE A 39 -0.04 -19.94 -11.99
C PHE A 39 1.29 -20.34 -12.66
N GLY A 40 2.37 -19.61 -12.38
CA GLY A 40 3.67 -19.82 -13.01
C GLY A 40 4.29 -21.20 -12.72
N THR A 41 4.99 -21.76 -13.69
CA THR A 41 5.64 -23.10 -13.62
C THR A 41 7.17 -23.04 -13.73
N GLN A 42 7.75 -21.85 -13.58
CA GLN A 42 9.20 -21.63 -13.71
C GLN A 42 9.99 -22.48 -12.71
N PRO A 43 11.19 -22.97 -13.08
CA PRO A 43 11.99 -23.85 -12.22
C PRO A 43 12.57 -23.15 -10.98
N LYS A 44 12.60 -21.81 -10.98
CA LYS A 44 12.97 -20.96 -9.85
C LYS A 44 11.76 -20.14 -9.41
N THR A 45 11.78 -19.69 -8.17
CA THR A 45 10.74 -18.84 -7.60
C THR A 45 11.31 -17.54 -7.04
N VAL A 46 10.48 -16.50 -7.02
CA VAL A 46 10.81 -15.20 -6.43
C VAL A 46 9.89 -15.02 -5.24
N ILE A 47 10.48 -14.79 -4.06
CA ILE A 47 9.72 -14.49 -2.86
C ILE A 47 10.05 -13.08 -2.35
N THR A 48 9.06 -12.44 -1.73
CA THR A 48 9.25 -11.18 -1.01
C THR A 48 8.77 -11.35 0.43
N ARG A 49 9.64 -11.01 1.39
CA ARG A 49 9.27 -10.84 2.79
C ARG A 49 8.88 -9.39 3.04
N GLU A 50 7.69 -9.17 3.63
CA GLU A 50 7.19 -7.86 4.01
C GLU A 50 7.43 -7.62 5.50
N TYR A 51 8.17 -6.56 5.82
CA TYR A 51 8.45 -6.15 7.20
C TYR A 51 7.64 -4.89 7.56
N PRO A 52 7.01 -4.88 8.74
CA PRO A 52 6.47 -3.65 9.30
C PRO A 52 7.63 -2.72 9.65
N GLU A 53 7.47 -1.43 9.42
CA GLU A 53 8.49 -0.45 9.73
C GLU A 53 7.83 0.87 10.09
N THR A 54 8.36 1.53 11.13
CA THR A 54 7.94 2.87 11.51
C THR A 54 8.35 3.84 10.41
N TRP A 55 7.36 4.54 9.86
CA TRP A 55 7.58 5.51 8.81
C TRP A 55 8.35 6.72 9.33
N VAL A 56 9.29 7.22 8.52
CA VAL A 56 9.95 8.52 8.68
C VAL A 56 9.94 9.26 7.35
N GLU A 57 10.18 10.57 7.39
CA GLU A 57 10.26 11.40 6.19
C GLU A 57 11.29 10.85 5.19
N GLY A 58 10.92 10.84 3.90
CA GLY A 58 11.69 10.22 2.83
C GLY A 58 11.36 8.75 2.55
N MET A 59 10.56 8.09 3.39
CA MET A 59 10.04 6.74 3.12
C MET A 59 8.72 6.78 2.35
N GLU A 60 8.45 5.71 1.59
CA GLU A 60 7.16 5.51 0.92
C GLU A 60 6.02 5.39 1.97
N PRO A 61 5.03 6.28 1.96
CA PRO A 61 3.89 6.19 2.87
C PRO A 61 2.93 5.13 2.37
N TYR A 62 2.80 3.99 3.06
CA TYR A 62 1.89 2.90 2.66
C TYR A 62 0.49 3.04 3.26
N TYR A 63 0.39 3.13 4.59
CA TYR A 63 -0.88 3.14 5.32
C TYR A 63 -1.01 4.41 6.18
N PRO A 64 -2.13 5.14 6.10
CA PRO A 64 -2.40 6.24 7.02
C PRO A 64 -2.67 5.70 8.43
N VAL A 65 -2.15 6.38 9.45
CA VAL A 65 -2.47 6.08 10.85
C VAL A 65 -3.66 6.96 11.24
N ASN A 66 -4.86 6.38 11.19
CA ASN A 66 -6.13 7.08 11.41
C ASN A 66 -6.46 7.26 12.90
N ASN A 67 -5.63 8.03 13.60
CA ASN A 67 -5.89 8.45 14.98
C ASN A 67 -6.39 9.91 15.03
N GLU A 68 -6.90 10.33 16.18
CA GLU A 68 -7.47 11.67 16.38
C GLU A 68 -6.47 12.79 16.07
N GLN A 69 -5.20 12.62 16.48
CA GLN A 69 -4.14 13.60 16.24
C GLN A 69 -3.90 13.82 14.74
N ASN A 70 -3.74 12.75 13.97
CA ASN A 70 -3.48 12.82 12.53
C ASN A 70 -4.71 13.32 11.76
N GLN A 71 -5.92 12.99 12.21
CA GLN A 71 -7.14 13.50 11.59
C GLN A 71 -7.30 15.01 11.82
N LYS A 72 -6.97 15.53 13.01
CA LYS A 72 -6.92 16.98 13.26
C LYS A 72 -5.90 17.68 12.36
N LEU A 73 -4.72 17.09 12.20
CA LEU A 73 -3.69 17.63 11.30
C LEU A 73 -4.15 17.61 9.84
N TYR A 74 -4.74 16.51 9.38
CA TYR A 74 -5.30 16.40 8.04
C TYR A 74 -6.38 17.47 7.78
N GLN A 75 -7.27 17.71 8.74
CA GLN A 75 -8.30 18.76 8.61
C GLN A 75 -7.70 20.16 8.43
N GLN A 76 -6.57 20.46 9.09
CA GLN A 76 -5.86 21.73 8.88
C GLN A 76 -5.32 21.83 7.45
N TYR A 77 -4.70 20.77 6.94
CA TYR A 77 -4.25 20.73 5.54
C TYR A 77 -5.41 20.78 4.55
N ARG A 78 -6.55 20.16 4.88
CA ARG A 78 -7.75 20.22 4.05
C ARG A 78 -8.26 21.65 3.92
N ALA A 79 -8.32 22.39 5.02
CA ALA A 79 -8.72 23.80 5.00
C ALA A 79 -7.76 24.69 4.18
N LEU A 80 -6.48 24.34 4.10
CA LEU A 80 -5.51 25.00 3.21
C LEU A 80 -5.72 24.58 1.75
N ALA A 81 -5.91 23.29 1.48
CA ALA A 81 -6.19 22.77 0.15
C ALA A 81 -7.45 23.40 -0.47
N ASP A 82 -8.50 23.61 0.32
CA ASP A 82 -9.74 24.25 -0.12
C ASP A 82 -9.54 25.74 -0.52
N GLN A 83 -8.40 26.36 -0.18
CA GLN A 83 -8.03 27.73 -0.58
C GLN A 83 -7.23 27.79 -1.89
N GLU A 84 -6.94 26.65 -2.52
CA GLU A 84 -6.14 26.56 -3.75
C GLU A 84 -7.05 26.30 -4.99
N PRO A 85 -7.64 27.34 -5.62
CA PRO A 85 -8.71 27.19 -6.60
C PRO A 85 -8.28 26.57 -7.94
N LYS A 86 -6.99 26.30 -8.13
CA LYS A 86 -6.41 25.75 -9.36
C LYS A 86 -5.75 24.40 -9.14
N VAL A 87 -5.87 23.82 -7.95
CA VAL A 87 -5.25 22.56 -7.58
C VAL A 87 -6.32 21.63 -7.03
N ILE A 88 -6.40 20.42 -7.60
CA ILE A 88 -7.31 19.39 -7.14
C ILE A 88 -6.49 18.34 -6.37
N PHE A 89 -6.83 18.14 -5.10
CA PHE A 89 -6.19 17.15 -4.24
C PHE A 89 -7.04 15.88 -4.22
N GLY A 90 -6.48 14.78 -4.71
CA GLY A 90 -7.19 13.51 -4.80
C GLY A 90 -6.33 12.29 -4.52
N GLY A 91 -6.99 11.15 -4.36
CA GLY A 91 -6.35 9.86 -4.19
C GLY A 91 -5.71 9.66 -2.82
N ARG A 92 -5.03 8.53 -2.66
CA ARG A 92 -4.58 8.02 -1.34
C ARG A 92 -3.75 9.02 -0.53
N LEU A 93 -2.84 9.71 -1.20
CA LEU A 93 -1.92 10.66 -0.57
C LEU A 93 -2.55 12.05 -0.38
N GLY A 94 -3.25 12.56 -1.39
CA GLY A 94 -3.90 13.88 -1.32
C GLY A 94 -5.06 13.94 -0.32
N GLU A 95 -5.71 12.80 -0.07
CA GLU A 95 -6.86 12.70 0.84
C GLU A 95 -6.54 12.02 2.18
N TYR A 96 -5.27 11.68 2.43
CA TYR A 96 -4.81 10.97 3.64
C TYR A 96 -5.69 9.75 3.97
N LYS A 97 -5.94 8.89 2.98
CA LYS A 97 -6.92 7.81 3.09
C LYS A 97 -6.47 6.57 2.35
N TYR A 98 -6.63 5.40 2.96
CA TYR A 98 -6.39 4.14 2.26
C TYR A 98 -7.51 3.88 1.25
N TYR A 99 -7.13 3.58 0.01
CA TYR A 99 -8.03 3.19 -1.07
C TYR A 99 -7.59 1.85 -1.64
N ASP A 100 -8.57 0.96 -1.83
CA ASP A 100 -8.43 -0.13 -2.80
C ASP A 100 -8.47 0.44 -4.23
N MET A 101 -7.94 -0.33 -5.19
CA MET A 101 -7.78 0.12 -6.57
C MET A 101 -9.10 0.53 -7.24
N ASP A 102 -10.19 -0.21 -7.01
CA ASP A 102 -11.51 0.11 -7.54
C ASP A 102 -12.05 1.42 -6.94
N LYS A 103 -11.82 1.66 -5.65
CA LYS A 103 -12.31 2.85 -4.95
C LYS A 103 -11.60 4.12 -5.39
N VAL A 104 -10.30 4.07 -5.69
CA VAL A 104 -9.60 5.24 -6.23
C VAL A 104 -10.04 5.53 -7.68
N VAL A 105 -10.33 4.51 -8.48
CA VAL A 105 -10.89 4.68 -9.84
C VAL A 105 -12.28 5.32 -9.77
N GLU A 106 -13.16 4.83 -8.90
CA GLU A 106 -14.47 5.42 -8.66
C GLU A 106 -14.36 6.88 -8.21
N SER A 107 -13.45 7.18 -7.27
CA SER A 107 -13.20 8.53 -6.78
C SER A 107 -12.72 9.47 -7.89
N ALA A 108 -11.82 8.99 -8.75
CA ALA A 108 -11.31 9.76 -9.88
C ALA A 108 -12.41 10.07 -10.90
N PHE A 109 -13.27 9.11 -11.24
CA PHE A 109 -14.38 9.37 -12.17
C PHE A 109 -15.37 10.39 -11.62
N ARG A 110 -15.75 10.25 -10.34
CA ARG A 110 -16.64 11.23 -9.68
C ARG A 110 -16.05 12.63 -9.69
N LEU A 111 -14.74 12.74 -9.46
CA LEU A 111 -14.04 14.01 -9.49
C LEU A 111 -14.04 14.61 -10.91
N CYS A 112 -13.76 13.81 -11.94
CA CYS A 112 -13.86 14.27 -13.32
C CYS A 112 -15.26 14.76 -13.68
N GLU A 113 -16.32 14.07 -13.23
CA GLU A 113 -17.72 14.49 -13.46
C GLU A 113 -18.07 15.82 -12.78
N GLN A 114 -17.41 16.16 -11.66
CA GLN A 114 -17.65 17.40 -10.93
C GLN A 114 -16.96 18.62 -11.54
N GLU A 115 -15.86 18.39 -12.27
CA GLU A 115 -14.99 19.44 -12.82
C GLU A 115 -15.21 19.69 -14.32
N LEU A 116 -15.98 18.83 -15.00
CA LEU A 116 -16.40 18.97 -16.41
C LEU A 116 -17.74 19.73 -16.52
#